data_AF-A0A183FFF5-F1
#
_entry.id   AF-A0A183FFF5-F1
#
_cell.length_a   1.000
_cell.length_b   1.000
_cell.length_c   1.000
_cell.angle_alpha   90.00
_cell.angle_beta   90.00
_cell.angle_gamma   90.00
#
_symmetry.space_group_name_H-M   'P 1'
#
loop_
_entity.id
_entity.type
_entity.pdbx_description
1 polymer ?
#
loop_
_entity_poly.entity_id
_entity_poly.type
_entity_poly.pdbx_seq_one_letter_code
_entity_poly.pdbx_strand_id
1 'polypeptide(L)'
;MKHFVLLLLCGLALAMREQSIAVKGTLLCGSKPANNVRVKLWEEDNVELTPIDPVFKVYHDCDDGIKPGSRKVKFYLPKSYITEGKMPKKTFDIGVLNLETIFPGEEREMIVSRMRRDFFMDDNYDD
;
A
#
# COMPACT_ATOMS: atom_id res chain seq x y z
N MET A 1 -2.07 -44.88 14.23
CA MET A 1 -2.64 -44.26 13.01
C MET A 1 -3.32 -42.91 13.26
N LYS A 2 -3.91 -42.65 14.44
CA LYS A 2 -4.57 -41.37 14.78
C LYS A 2 -3.63 -40.15 14.83
N HIS A 3 -2.36 -40.34 15.24
CA HIS A 3 -1.36 -39.26 15.30
C HIS A 3 -0.78 -38.86 13.94
N PHE A 4 -0.76 -39.76 12.96
CA PHE A 4 -0.33 -39.44 11.58
C PHE A 4 -1.33 -38.50 10.91
N VAL A 5 -2.63 -38.69 11.15
CA VAL A 5 -3.69 -37.79 10.68
C VAL A 5 -3.56 -36.41 11.31
N LEU A 6 -3.23 -36.33 12.61
CA LEU A 6 -3.02 -35.07 13.33
C LEU A 6 -1.78 -34.30 12.84
N LEU A 7 -0.69 -35.01 12.48
CA LEU A 7 0.51 -34.40 11.90
C LEU A 7 0.27 -33.85 10.48
N LEU A 8 -0.52 -34.53 9.65
CA LEU A 8 -0.95 -34.05 8.33
C LEU A 8 -1.83 -32.80 8.41
N LEU A 9 -2.76 -32.75 9.37
CA LEU A 9 -3.62 -31.58 9.63
C LEU A 9 -2.84 -30.39 10.23
N CYS A 10 -1.84 -30.65 11.08
CA CYS A 10 -0.99 -29.61 11.66
C CYS A 10 0.03 -29.05 10.64
N GLY A 11 0.47 -29.88 9.68
CA GLY A 11 1.33 -29.44 8.57
C GLY A 11 0.66 -28.46 7.60
N LEU A 12 -0.66 -28.57 7.37
CA LEU A 12 -1.41 -27.61 6.56
C LEU A 12 -1.60 -26.24 7.25
N ALA A 13 -1.67 -26.20 8.58
CA ALA A 13 -1.93 -24.97 9.34
C ALA A 13 -0.76 -23.98 9.38
N LEU A 14 0.45 -24.41 8.99
CA LEU A 14 1.64 -23.56 8.89
C LEU A 14 1.75 -22.84 7.53
N ALA A 15 0.78 -22.98 6.63
CA ALA A 15 0.85 -22.45 5.28
C ALA A 15 0.45 -20.97 5.12
N MET A 16 0.18 -20.24 6.22
CA MET A 16 -0.01 -18.79 6.16
C MET A 16 1.34 -18.09 5.93
N ARG A 17 1.68 -17.86 4.67
CA ARG A 17 2.91 -17.14 4.27
C ARG A 17 2.69 -15.65 4.47
N GLU A 18 2.91 -15.17 5.69
CA GLU A 18 2.96 -13.74 5.95
C GLU A 18 4.11 -13.11 5.16
N GLN A 19 3.84 -11.98 4.51
CA GLN A 19 4.81 -11.23 3.75
C GLN A 19 4.78 -9.77 4.19
N SER A 20 5.90 -9.08 4.03
CA SER A 20 6.04 -7.68 4.43
C SER A 20 7.00 -6.93 3.53
N ILE A 21 6.82 -5.61 3.47
CA ILE A 21 7.70 -4.67 2.80
C ILE A 21 7.77 -3.37 3.62
N ALA A 22 8.93 -2.73 3.64
CA ALA A 22 9.10 -1.40 4.21
C ALA A 22 9.55 -0.42 3.13
N VAL A 23 9.09 0.82 3.22
CA VAL A 23 9.52 1.93 2.37
C VAL A 23 10.00 3.08 3.27
N LYS A 24 11.09 3.73 2.85
CA LYS A 24 11.55 4.99 3.45
C LYS A 24 11.83 6.01 2.35
N GLY A 25 11.73 7.29 2.70
CA GLY A 25 12.05 8.40 1.80
C GLY A 25 11.66 9.75 2.40
N THR A 26 11.90 10.82 1.64
CA THR A 26 11.55 12.20 1.98
C THR A 26 10.62 12.77 0.93
N LEU A 27 9.51 13.37 1.34
CA LEU A 27 8.56 14.03 0.46
C LEU A 27 8.72 15.54 0.58
N LEU A 28 8.94 16.22 -0.53
CA LEU A 28 9.11 17.67 -0.62
C LEU A 28 7.93 18.30 -1.36
N CYS A 29 7.70 19.58 -1.09
CA CYS A 29 6.86 20.47 -1.87
C CYS A 29 7.69 21.74 -2.09
N GLY A 30 8.30 21.85 -3.27
CA GLY A 30 9.33 22.85 -3.53
C GLY A 30 10.60 22.55 -2.75
N SER A 31 11.17 23.58 -2.15
CA SER A 31 12.40 23.48 -1.36
C SER A 31 12.16 23.06 0.10
N LYS A 32 10.93 22.71 0.49
CA LYS A 32 10.55 22.43 1.88
C LYS A 32 9.97 21.01 2.02
N PRO A 33 10.07 20.40 3.21
CA PRO A 33 9.32 19.18 3.51
C PRO A 33 7.83 19.37 3.26
N ALA A 34 7.20 18.41 2.59
CA ALA A 34 5.78 18.46 2.27
C ALA A 34 4.95 18.34 3.55
N ASN A 35 4.03 19.28 3.76
CA ASN A 35 3.13 19.28 4.91
C ASN A 35 1.80 18.61 4.55
N ASN A 36 1.13 18.03 5.57
CA ASN A 36 -0.20 17.42 5.43
C ASN A 36 -0.30 16.31 4.36
N VAL A 37 0.79 15.58 4.14
CA VAL A 37 0.80 14.43 3.23
C VAL A 37 0.31 13.18 3.97
N ARG A 38 -0.59 12.43 3.35
CA ARG A 38 -1.04 11.13 3.84
C ARG A 38 -0.46 10.03 2.96
N VAL A 39 0.11 9.01 3.57
CA VAL A 39 0.66 7.86 2.83
C VAL A 39 -0.07 6.58 3.21
N LYS A 40 -0.16 5.64 2.27
CA LYS A 40 -0.71 4.30 2.49
C LYS A 40 0.13 3.28 1.74
N LEU A 41 0.41 2.16 2.39
CA LEU A 41 0.81 0.92 1.72
C LEU A 41 -0.45 0.10 1.48
N TRP A 42 -0.60 -0.39 0.25
CA TRP A 42 -1.77 -1.12 -0.20
C TRP A 42 -1.32 -2.34 -1.01
N GLU A 43 -2.11 -3.39 -1.03
CA GLU A 43 -1.92 -4.56 -1.90
C GLU A 43 -2.94 -4.47 -3.04
N GLU A 44 -2.47 -4.37 -4.29
CA GLU A 44 -3.37 -4.14 -5.43
C GLU A 44 -4.18 -5.38 -5.79
N ASP A 45 -3.60 -6.58 -5.64
CA ASP A 45 -4.23 -7.87 -5.95
C ASP A 45 -4.38 -8.70 -4.67
N ASN A 46 -5.56 -9.30 -4.45
CA ASN A 46 -5.84 -10.11 -3.26
C ASN A 46 -5.63 -11.62 -3.47
N VAL A 47 -4.68 -12.00 -4.33
CA VAL A 47 -4.43 -13.42 -4.63
C VAL A 47 -3.54 -14.04 -3.55
N GLU A 48 -4.16 -14.78 -2.63
CA GLU A 48 -3.50 -15.31 -1.41
C GLU A 48 -2.28 -16.23 -1.67
N LEU A 49 -2.18 -16.82 -2.86
CA LEU A 49 -1.14 -17.80 -3.20
C LEU A 49 0.10 -17.20 -3.85
N THR A 50 0.08 -15.91 -4.18
CA THR A 50 1.19 -15.21 -4.84
C THR A 50 1.96 -14.29 -3.89
N PRO A 51 3.19 -13.86 -4.25
CA PRO A 51 3.81 -12.74 -3.56
C PRO A 51 2.89 -11.51 -3.62
N ILE A 52 2.86 -10.73 -2.54
CA ILE A 52 2.07 -9.51 -2.47
C ILE A 52 2.39 -8.56 -3.63
N ASP A 53 1.42 -7.73 -4.01
CA ASP A 53 1.56 -6.69 -5.03
C ASP A 53 1.52 -5.29 -4.41
N PRO A 54 2.63 -4.85 -3.77
CA PRO A 54 2.63 -3.70 -2.90
C PRO A 54 2.66 -2.38 -3.68
N VAL A 55 1.70 -1.50 -3.37
CA VAL A 55 1.57 -0.15 -3.92
C VAL A 55 1.67 0.88 -2.81
N PHE A 56 2.61 1.80 -2.96
CA PHE A 56 2.77 2.97 -2.11
C PHE A 56 1.95 4.14 -2.68
N LYS A 57 0.88 4.52 -1.98
CA LYS A 57 -0.06 5.58 -2.37
C LYS A 57 0.26 6.86 -1.56
N VAL A 58 0.53 7.96 -2.25
CA VAL A 58 0.80 9.28 -1.64
C VAL A 58 -0.34 10.22 -1.97
N TYR A 59 -0.93 10.82 -0.94
CA TYR A 59 -2.01 11.79 -1.05
C TYR A 59 -1.52 13.16 -0.57
N HIS A 60 -1.60 14.17 -1.44
CA HIS A 60 -1.09 15.50 -1.14
C HIS A 60 -1.89 16.61 -1.80
N ASP A 61 -1.73 17.82 -1.26
CA ASP A 61 -2.34 19.05 -1.78
C ASP A 61 -1.27 20.06 -2.24
N CYS A 62 0.00 19.60 -2.42
CA CYS A 62 1.09 20.43 -2.94
C CYS A 62 0.72 21.04 -4.30
N ASP A 63 0.85 22.37 -4.41
CA ASP A 63 0.44 23.20 -5.55
C ASP A 63 -1.00 22.96 -6.06
N ASP A 64 -1.89 22.44 -5.21
CA ASP A 64 -3.24 22.08 -5.63
C ASP A 64 -4.28 23.19 -5.45
N GLY A 65 -3.94 24.24 -4.70
CA GLY A 65 -4.86 25.35 -4.38
C GLY A 65 -6.01 24.92 -3.46
N ILE A 66 -7.15 25.61 -3.55
CA ILE A 66 -8.36 25.28 -2.76
C ILE A 66 -9.29 24.41 -3.62
N LYS A 67 -8.88 23.17 -3.88
CA LYS A 67 -9.71 22.19 -4.60
C LYS A 67 -10.19 21.09 -3.65
N PRO A 68 -11.44 20.60 -3.78
CA PRO A 68 -11.94 19.53 -2.93
C PRO A 68 -11.22 18.21 -3.23
N GLY A 69 -10.86 17.44 -2.20
CA GLY A 69 -10.07 16.21 -2.37
C GLY A 69 -8.57 16.47 -2.39
N SER A 70 -7.78 15.39 -2.55
CA SER A 70 -6.32 15.45 -2.62
C SER A 70 -5.81 14.78 -3.89
N ARG A 71 -4.68 15.26 -4.41
CA ARG A 71 -3.94 14.57 -5.47
C ARG A 71 -3.42 13.23 -4.93
N LYS A 72 -3.45 12.18 -5.75
CA LYS A 72 -3.07 10.81 -5.37
C LYS A 72 -2.13 10.22 -6.40
N VAL A 73 -0.91 9.92 -5.97
CA VAL A 73 0.11 9.24 -6.77
C VAL A 73 0.26 7.80 -6.29
N LYS A 74 0.39 6.85 -7.22
CA LYS A 74 0.60 5.43 -6.92
C LYS A 74 1.99 5.02 -7.40
N PHE A 75 2.77 4.40 -6.52
CA PHE A 75 4.08 3.83 -6.83
C PHE A 75 4.05 2.33 -6.61
N TYR A 76 4.27 1.55 -7.67
CA TYR A 76 4.46 0.10 -7.55
C TYR A 76 5.83 -0.18 -6.95
N LEU A 77 5.86 -0.92 -5.84
CA LEU A 77 7.12 -1.24 -5.17
C LEU A 77 7.71 -2.52 -5.76
N PRO A 78 9.05 -2.61 -5.89
CA PRO A 78 9.64 -3.79 -6.51
C PRO A 78 9.42 -5.04 -5.65
N LYS A 79 8.96 -6.13 -6.28
CA LYS A 79 8.78 -7.43 -5.61
C LYS A 79 10.06 -7.96 -4.95
N SER A 80 11.22 -7.53 -5.45
CA SER A 80 12.52 -7.87 -4.86
C SER A 80 12.75 -7.28 -3.46
N TYR A 81 11.91 -6.38 -2.96
CA TYR A 81 11.97 -5.84 -1.59
C TYR A 81 10.98 -6.50 -0.62
N ILE A 82 10.16 -7.43 -1.11
CA ILE A 82 9.27 -8.25 -0.27
C ILE A 82 10.11 -9.23 0.58
N THR A 83 9.69 -9.45 1.82
CA THR A 83 10.29 -10.41 2.75
C THR A 83 9.23 -11.28 3.41
N GLU A 84 9.60 -12.51 3.76
CA GLU A 84 8.75 -13.42 4.53
C GLU A 84 8.72 -13.05 6.02
N GLY A 85 7.52 -13.12 6.62
CA GLY A 85 7.17 -12.76 7.99
C GLY A 85 6.51 -11.39 8.11
N LYS A 86 5.89 -11.11 9.28
CA LYS A 86 5.23 -9.82 9.59
C LYS A 86 6.14 -8.61 9.52
N MET A 87 7.41 -8.80 9.87
CA MET A 87 8.37 -7.71 10.02
C MET A 87 9.28 -7.64 8.80
N PRO A 88 9.35 -6.50 8.09
CA PRO A 88 10.16 -6.37 6.91
C PRO A 88 11.65 -6.43 7.25
N LYS A 89 12.40 -7.30 6.58
CA LYS A 89 13.85 -7.48 6.81
C LYS A 89 14.72 -6.52 6.00
N LYS A 90 14.14 -5.87 4.99
CA LYS A 90 14.78 -4.86 4.14
C LYS A 90 13.81 -3.72 3.85
N THR A 91 14.38 -2.56 3.56
CA THR A 91 13.62 -1.33 3.30
C THR A 91 13.95 -0.83 1.91
N PHE A 92 12.92 -0.58 1.12
CA PHE A 92 13.03 0.12 -0.15
C PHE A 92 13.19 1.63 0.09
N ASP A 93 14.29 2.19 -0.39
CA ASP A 93 14.52 3.64 -0.32
C ASP A 93 14.02 4.30 -1.61
N ILE A 94 12.91 5.05 -1.50
CA ILE A 94 12.36 5.80 -2.63
C ILE A 94 13.09 7.13 -2.84
N GLY A 95 14.04 7.47 -1.96
CA GLY A 95 14.82 8.70 -2.03
C GLY A 95 14.00 9.94 -1.68
N VAL A 96 14.23 11.02 -2.44
CA VAL A 96 13.58 12.31 -2.24
C VAL A 96 12.62 12.56 -3.41
N LEU A 97 11.33 12.70 -3.12
CA LEU A 97 10.30 12.99 -4.13
C LEU A 97 9.76 14.40 -3.92
N ASN A 98 9.86 15.25 -4.94
CA ASN A 98 9.19 16.55 -4.95
C ASN A 98 7.79 16.42 -5.56
N LEU A 99 6.76 16.71 -4.77
CA LEU A 99 5.35 16.54 -5.13
C LEU A 99 4.77 17.70 -5.96
N GLU A 100 5.57 18.73 -6.27
CA GLU A 100 5.21 19.74 -7.28
C GLU A 100 5.14 19.13 -8.69
N THR A 101 5.92 18.08 -8.95
CA THR A 101 5.96 17.44 -10.26
C THR A 101 4.62 16.80 -10.59
N ILE A 102 4.27 16.79 -11.87
CA ILE A 102 3.09 16.08 -12.37
C ILE A 102 3.52 14.64 -12.63
N PHE A 103 2.96 13.68 -11.89
CA PHE A 103 3.26 12.27 -12.07
C PHE A 103 2.32 11.66 -13.13
N PRO A 104 2.83 10.86 -14.06
CA PRO A 104 1.98 10.11 -14.98
C PRO A 104 0.98 9.21 -14.21
N GLY A 105 -0.29 9.24 -14.59
CA GLY A 105 -1.33 8.45 -13.92
C GLY A 105 -1.72 8.95 -12.53
N GLU A 106 -1.34 10.18 -12.17
CA GLU A 106 -1.83 10.84 -10.97
C GLU A 106 -3.36 11.01 -11.00
N GLU A 107 -4.01 10.61 -9.91
CA GLU A 107 -5.46 10.66 -9.74
C GLU A 107 -5.85 11.73 -8.70
N ARG A 108 -7.14 11.94 -8.50
CA ARG A 108 -7.69 12.78 -7.42
C ARG A 108 -8.63 11.96 -6.54
N GLU A 109 -8.36 11.89 -5.23
CA GLU A 109 -9.28 11.26 -4.27
C GLU A 109 -10.14 12.34 -3.58
N MET A 110 -11.46 12.26 -3.76
CA MET A 110 -12.39 13.17 -3.11
C MET A 110 -12.54 12.84 -1.62
N ILE A 111 -12.65 13.86 -0.77
CA ILE A 111 -13.07 13.69 0.62
C ILE A 111 -14.58 13.44 0.61
N VAL A 112 -14.99 12.22 0.28
CA VAL A 112 -16.34 11.76 0.60
C VAL A 112 -16.37 11.51 2.11
N SER A 113 -17.42 11.96 2.80
CA SER A 113 -17.57 11.80 4.25
C SER A 113 -17.23 10.36 4.66
N ARG A 114 -16.43 10.23 5.73
CA ARG A 114 -15.85 8.97 6.22
C ARG A 114 -16.88 7.84 6.39
N MET A 115 -18.14 8.20 6.62
CA MET A 115 -19.27 7.26 6.73
C MET A 115 -19.57 6.45 5.46
N ARG A 116 -19.19 6.94 4.27
CA ARG A 116 -19.51 6.25 3.01
C ARG A 116 -18.41 5.31 2.50
N ARG A 117 -17.15 5.48 2.91
CA ARG A 117 -16.03 4.71 2.31
C ARG A 117 -15.86 3.30 2.86
N ASP A 118 -16.19 3.07 4.13
CA ASP A 118 -16.16 1.71 4.69
C ASP A 118 -17.30 0.84 4.11
N PHE A 119 -18.34 1.46 3.53
CA PHE A 119 -19.47 0.75 2.90
C PHE A 119 -19.23 0.40 1.42
N PHE A 120 -18.32 1.08 0.71
CA PHE A 120 -18.12 0.85 -0.74
C PHE A 120 -16.94 -0.03 -1.11
N MET A 121 -16.09 -0.41 -0.16
CA MET A 121 -14.91 -1.25 -0.43
C MET A 121 -15.10 -2.73 -0.06
N ASP A 122 -16.24 -3.10 0.54
CA ASP A 122 -16.65 -4.51 0.73
C ASP A 122 -17.65 -4.96 -0.35
N ASP A 123 -18.31 -4.01 -1.03
CA ASP A 123 -19.37 -4.28 -2.01
C ASP A 123 -18.89 -4.51 -3.45
N ASN A 124 -17.58 -4.49 -3.73
CA ASN A 124 -17.05 -5.01 -5.00
C ASN A 124 -16.43 -6.40 -4.78
N TYR A 125 -17.16 -7.24 -4.07
CA TYR A 125 -17.23 -8.66 -4.35
C TYR A 125 -18.21 -8.81 -5.52
N ASP A 126 -17.70 -8.97 -6.73
CA ASP A 126 -18.52 -9.44 -7.85
C ASP A 126 -17.74 -10.52 -8.63
N ASP A 127 -18.45 -11.66 -8.72
CA ASP A 127 -18.35 -12.92 -9.49
C ASP A 127 -17.04 -13.72 -9.66
#